data_AF-A0A4D9D3K4-F1
#
_entry.id   AF-A0A4D9D3K4-F1
#
_cell.length_a   1.000
_cell.length_b   1.000
_cell.length_c   1.000
_cell.angle_alpha   90.00
_cell.angle_beta   90.00
_cell.angle_gamma   90.00
#
_symmetry.space_group_name_H-M   'P 1'
#
loop_
_entity.id
_entity.type
_entity.pdbx_description
1 polymer ?
#
loop_
_entity_poly.entity_id
_entity_poly.type
_entity_poly.pdbx_seq_one_letter_code
_entity_poly.pdbx_strand_id
1 'polypeptide(L)'
;MTQGPALTPEERAAAQGVGAEAVRRYLAEHAKAHPAPGAISCNEDTTEGASSHSRLALCIGELGIGNTTAAAALIAALTGSPAALVTGKGTGLAPDGVNLKAQAIEKALAANSELVRGRDPAHVLEAVGGLELAAMVGAYLEAGRWRMPIVVDGFVSGAAALVALHFHPPLAAFLFWSHQSDEKGASVLLQAVATKAKEIDVPYFPPPLMMSLRLGEGTGALLALPLLRSACAIMREMVTMDSMVEGKKECRGIDSETGSNQDKKELGPK
;
A
#
# COMPACT_ATOMS: atom_id res chain seq x y z
N MET A 1 22.34 13.75 -5.86
CA MET A 1 22.47 12.27 -5.92
C MET A 1 23.95 11.94 -5.95
N THR A 2 24.32 10.86 -5.25
CA THR A 2 25.69 10.46 -4.92
C THR A 2 26.40 9.83 -6.12
N GLN A 3 27.74 9.84 -6.13
CA GLN A 3 28.56 9.10 -7.11
C GLN A 3 28.71 7.60 -6.77
N GLY A 4 27.94 7.12 -5.81
CA GLY A 4 27.92 5.74 -5.34
C GLY A 4 26.55 5.40 -4.75
N PRO A 5 26.40 4.26 -4.08
CA PRO A 5 25.11 3.81 -3.57
C PRO A 5 24.53 4.81 -2.58
N ALA A 6 23.21 4.96 -2.61
CA ALA A 6 22.45 5.81 -1.70
C ALA A 6 22.45 5.26 -0.26
N LEU A 7 22.48 3.93 -0.10
CA LEU A 7 22.51 3.24 1.18
C LEU A 7 23.54 2.12 1.14
N THR A 8 24.19 1.86 2.27
CA THR A 8 24.90 0.61 2.51
C THR A 8 23.91 -0.56 2.72
N PRO A 9 24.33 -1.82 2.55
CA PRO A 9 23.49 -2.98 2.87
C PRO A 9 23.01 -2.99 4.33
N GLU A 10 23.85 -2.53 5.26
CA GLU A 10 23.50 -2.43 6.69
C GLU A 10 22.42 -1.37 6.93
N GLU A 11 22.55 -0.17 6.34
CA GLU A 11 21.54 0.89 6.44
C GLU A 11 20.20 0.46 5.83
N ARG A 12 20.23 -0.18 4.65
CA ARG A 12 19.02 -0.74 4.02
C ARG A 12 18.35 -1.74 4.96
N ALA A 13 19.09 -2.72 5.46
CA ALA A 13 18.55 -3.78 6.31
C ALA A 13 18.02 -3.23 7.63
N ALA A 14 18.74 -2.28 8.26
CA ALA A 14 18.30 -1.61 9.48
C ALA A 14 17.00 -0.83 9.25
N ALA A 15 16.90 -0.06 8.17
CA ALA A 15 15.69 0.69 7.84
C ALA A 15 14.49 -0.23 7.58
N GLN A 16 14.67 -1.30 6.79
CA GLN A 16 13.63 -2.33 6.61
C GLN A 16 13.23 -2.96 7.96
N GLY A 17 14.19 -3.22 8.84
CA GLY A 17 13.96 -3.72 10.19
C GLY A 17 13.08 -2.77 11.03
N VAL A 18 13.33 -1.46 10.96
CA VAL A 18 12.50 -0.43 11.65
C VAL A 18 11.05 -0.48 11.17
N GLY A 19 10.83 -0.54 9.85
CA GLY A 19 9.47 -0.62 9.30
C GLY A 19 8.73 -1.89 9.68
N ALA A 20 9.41 -3.04 9.60
CA ALA A 20 8.85 -4.31 10.03
C ALA A 20 8.53 -4.32 11.54
N GLU A 21 9.42 -3.77 12.36
CA GLU A 21 9.20 -3.70 13.80
C GLU A 21 8.02 -2.78 14.17
N ALA A 22 7.82 -1.68 13.45
CA ALA A 22 6.66 -0.81 13.65
C ALA A 22 5.34 -1.58 13.46
N VAL A 23 5.26 -2.45 12.44
CA VAL A 23 4.10 -3.30 12.18
C VAL A 23 3.93 -4.34 13.29
N ARG A 24 5.01 -5.05 13.67
CA ARG A 24 4.95 -6.05 14.75
C ARG A 24 4.52 -5.45 16.08
N ARG A 25 5.07 -4.29 16.45
CA ARG A 25 4.70 -3.59 17.69
C ARG A 25 3.23 -3.18 17.67
N TYR A 26 2.77 -2.59 16.57
CA TYR A 26 1.36 -2.20 16.44
C TYR A 26 0.44 -3.41 16.58
N LEU A 27 0.77 -4.53 15.92
CA LEU A 27 0.02 -5.76 16.06
C LEU A 27 0.05 -6.27 17.50
N ALA A 28 1.21 -6.35 18.15
CA ALA A 28 1.33 -6.81 19.54
C ALA A 28 0.48 -6.00 20.52
N GLU A 29 0.43 -4.66 20.36
CA GLU A 29 -0.38 -3.76 21.18
C GLU A 29 -1.90 -3.98 20.98
N HIS A 30 -2.31 -4.38 19.78
CA HIS A 30 -3.72 -4.54 19.40
C HIS A 30 -4.16 -6.02 19.30
N ALA A 31 -3.25 -6.97 19.56
CA ALA A 31 -3.44 -8.42 19.48
C ALA A 31 -3.95 -9.03 20.78
N LYS A 32 -5.07 -8.51 21.34
CA LYS A 32 -5.82 -9.25 22.38
C LYS A 32 -6.45 -10.58 21.88
N ALA A 33 -6.07 -11.10 20.71
CA ALA A 33 -6.37 -12.46 20.27
C ALA A 33 -5.31 -12.94 19.27
N HIS A 34 -4.76 -14.14 19.48
CA HIS A 34 -3.73 -14.84 18.68
C HIS A 34 -4.35 -15.59 17.46
N PRO A 35 -3.59 -16.07 16.43
CA PRO A 35 -2.20 -16.56 16.45
C PRO A 35 -1.22 -16.01 15.39
N ALA A 36 0.01 -16.55 15.48
CA ALA A 36 1.32 -16.29 14.85
C ALA A 36 1.36 -16.09 13.31
N PRO A 37 2.47 -15.53 12.76
CA PRO A 37 2.61 -15.32 11.32
C PRO A 37 2.58 -16.65 10.56
N GLY A 38 1.61 -16.81 9.65
CA GLY A 38 1.57 -17.93 8.73
C GLY A 38 2.58 -17.74 7.60
N ALA A 39 3.28 -18.81 7.23
CA ALA A 39 4.08 -18.81 6.01
C ALA A 39 3.19 -18.44 4.80
N ILE A 40 3.76 -17.71 3.85
CA ILE A 40 3.08 -17.34 2.62
C ILE A 40 3.04 -18.59 1.73
N SER A 41 2.07 -19.47 2.00
CA SER A 41 1.69 -20.59 1.16
C SER A 41 0.40 -20.21 0.42
N CYS A 42 0.46 -20.20 -0.92
CA CYS A 42 -0.68 -19.96 -1.79
C CYS A 42 -1.58 -21.20 -1.97
N ASN A 43 -1.24 -22.32 -1.31
CA ASN A 43 -1.97 -23.57 -1.43
C ASN A 43 -2.24 -24.09 -0.02
N GLU A 44 -3.45 -23.91 0.48
CA GLU A 44 -4.15 -24.91 1.31
C GLU A 44 -5.55 -24.39 1.65
N ASP A 45 -6.54 -25.14 1.18
CA ASP A 45 -7.93 -25.13 1.61
C ASP A 45 -7.99 -25.41 3.12
N THR A 46 -7.94 -24.37 3.94
CA THR A 46 -8.37 -24.45 5.34
C THR A 46 -9.31 -23.30 5.63
N THR A 47 -10.59 -23.63 5.73
CA THR A 47 -11.69 -22.80 6.24
C THR A 47 -11.57 -22.45 7.73
N GLU A 48 -10.41 -22.68 8.34
CA GLU A 48 -10.07 -22.29 9.71
C GLU A 48 -8.96 -21.22 9.67
N GLY A 49 -9.29 -19.94 9.52
CA GLY A 49 -8.21 -18.95 9.33
C GLY A 49 -8.55 -17.48 9.22
N ALA A 50 -9.73 -17.02 9.65
CA ALA A 50 -9.90 -15.59 9.87
C ALA A 50 -9.10 -15.19 11.12
N SER A 51 -7.80 -14.92 10.95
CA SER A 51 -6.98 -14.42 12.04
C SER A 51 -7.64 -13.15 12.62
N SER A 52 -7.60 -13.00 13.93
CA SER A 52 -8.10 -11.85 14.69
C SER A 52 -7.62 -10.48 14.18
N HIS A 53 -6.56 -10.46 13.35
CA HIS A 53 -6.03 -9.27 12.68
C HIS A 53 -6.87 -8.80 11.48
N SER A 54 -7.88 -9.57 11.06
CA SER A 54 -8.82 -9.25 9.96
C SER A 54 -9.59 -7.93 10.11
N ARG A 55 -9.44 -7.21 11.23
CA ARG A 55 -10.04 -5.89 11.47
C ARG A 55 -9.05 -4.73 11.29
N LEU A 56 -7.76 -5.01 11.12
CA LEU A 56 -6.70 -4.01 10.99
C LEU A 56 -6.26 -3.92 9.53
N ALA A 57 -6.08 -2.70 9.05
CA ALA A 57 -5.45 -2.41 7.76
C ALA A 57 -4.24 -1.52 7.99
N LEU A 58 -3.14 -1.78 7.28
CA LEU A 58 -1.99 -0.90 7.28
C LEU A 58 -2.22 0.22 6.25
N CYS A 59 -2.32 1.45 6.72
CA CYS A 59 -2.23 2.64 5.86
C CYS A 59 -0.87 3.29 6.12
N ILE A 60 0.02 3.30 5.13
CA ILE A 60 1.36 3.86 5.30
C ILE A 60 1.49 5.18 4.55
N GLY A 61 2.00 6.18 5.28
CA GLY A 61 2.37 7.47 4.75
C GLY A 61 3.88 7.68 4.81
N GLU A 62 4.33 8.69 4.11
CA GLU A 62 5.72 9.11 4.09
C GLU A 62 5.83 10.63 4.24
N LEU A 63 6.99 11.08 4.70
CA LEU A 63 7.36 12.48 4.74
C LEU A 63 8.87 12.56 4.53
N GLY A 64 9.29 13.22 3.45
CA GLY A 64 10.72 13.38 3.14
C GLY A 64 10.96 14.38 2.03
N ILE A 65 11.81 15.38 2.29
CA ILE A 65 12.16 16.35 1.24
C ILE A 65 13.02 15.65 0.18
N GLY A 66 12.53 15.64 -1.05
CA GLY A 66 13.23 15.08 -2.21
C GLY A 66 12.96 13.60 -2.48
N ASN A 67 12.15 12.92 -1.65
CA ASN A 67 11.85 11.49 -1.81
C ASN A 67 11.11 11.13 -3.11
N THR A 68 10.38 12.06 -3.73
CA THR A 68 9.81 11.89 -5.08
C THR A 68 10.89 11.62 -6.14
N THR A 69 12.12 12.11 -5.91
CA THR A 69 13.27 11.81 -6.77
C THR A 69 13.72 10.36 -6.60
N ALA A 70 13.85 9.90 -5.36
CA ALA A 70 14.21 8.51 -5.06
C ALA A 70 13.12 7.53 -5.52
N ALA A 71 11.84 7.85 -5.29
CA ALA A 71 10.70 7.08 -5.79
C ALA A 71 10.71 6.95 -7.32
N ALA A 72 10.92 8.06 -8.04
CA ALA A 72 11.05 8.03 -9.50
C ALA A 72 12.27 7.21 -9.96
N ALA A 73 13.41 7.31 -9.27
CA ALA A 73 14.60 6.51 -9.58
C ALA A 73 14.38 5.01 -9.36
N LEU A 74 13.71 4.62 -8.27
CA LEU A 74 13.34 3.23 -8.01
C LEU A 74 12.42 2.68 -9.10
N ILE A 75 11.39 3.44 -9.49
CA ILE A 75 10.48 3.03 -10.57
C ILE A 75 11.26 2.90 -11.88
N ALA A 76 12.06 3.89 -12.27
CA ALA A 76 12.89 3.82 -13.47
C ALA A 76 13.81 2.59 -13.48
N ALA A 77 14.49 2.30 -12.37
CA ALA A 77 15.38 1.15 -12.25
C ALA A 77 14.63 -0.18 -12.42
N LEU A 78 13.48 -0.34 -11.77
CA LEU A 78 12.72 -1.60 -11.78
C LEU A 78 11.95 -1.82 -13.09
N THR A 79 11.45 -0.76 -13.72
CA THR A 79 10.70 -0.88 -14.99
C THR A 79 11.61 -0.80 -16.22
N GLY A 80 12.78 -0.17 -16.09
CA GLY A 80 13.63 0.21 -17.22
C GLY A 80 13.08 1.41 -18.00
N SER A 81 12.13 2.15 -17.44
CA SER A 81 11.57 3.34 -18.08
C SER A 81 12.54 4.52 -18.00
N PRO A 82 12.61 5.39 -19.04
CA PRO A 82 13.38 6.63 -18.96
C PRO A 82 12.96 7.49 -17.78
N ALA A 83 13.91 8.13 -17.08
CA ALA A 83 13.62 8.97 -15.92
C ALA A 83 12.63 10.10 -16.26
N ALA A 84 12.69 10.62 -17.49
CA ALA A 84 11.79 11.65 -17.98
C ALA A 84 10.30 11.23 -17.98
N LEU A 85 9.98 9.94 -18.05
CA LEU A 85 8.60 9.44 -17.99
C LEU A 85 8.08 9.29 -16.57
N VAL A 86 8.97 9.06 -15.60
CA VAL A 86 8.60 8.81 -14.20
C VAL A 86 8.82 10.01 -13.28
N THR A 87 9.50 11.05 -13.77
CA THR A 87 9.79 12.26 -12.99
C THR A 87 8.71 13.31 -13.16
N GLY A 88 8.04 13.66 -12.06
CA GLY A 88 7.05 14.74 -12.01
C GLY A 88 7.49 15.92 -11.15
N LYS A 89 6.49 16.75 -10.81
CA LYS A 89 6.70 18.05 -10.14
C LYS A 89 7.06 17.90 -8.66
N GLY A 90 6.70 16.80 -8.01
CA GLY A 90 6.79 16.69 -6.55
C GLY A 90 5.99 17.82 -5.89
N THR A 91 6.64 18.52 -4.97
CA THR A 91 6.10 19.67 -4.23
C THR A 91 5.93 20.96 -5.06
N GLY A 92 5.87 20.87 -6.39
CA GLY A 92 5.54 22.01 -7.27
C GLY A 92 6.71 22.57 -8.09
N LEU A 93 7.70 21.75 -8.46
CA LEU A 93 8.80 22.20 -9.33
C LEU A 93 8.29 22.76 -10.67
N ALA A 94 8.93 23.83 -11.13
CA ALA A 94 8.79 24.36 -12.48
C ALA A 94 9.33 23.35 -13.53
N PRO A 95 8.95 23.47 -14.81
CA PRO A 95 9.37 22.53 -15.86
C PRO A 95 10.88 22.29 -15.94
N ASP A 96 11.70 23.35 -15.82
CA ASP A 96 13.16 23.21 -15.82
C ASP A 96 13.67 22.44 -14.60
N GLY A 97 13.02 22.62 -13.44
CA GLY A 97 13.31 21.86 -12.23
C GLY A 97 12.98 20.37 -12.38
N VAL A 98 11.89 20.03 -13.09
CA VAL A 98 11.54 18.65 -13.42
C VAL A 98 12.60 18.03 -14.34
N ASN A 99 13.07 18.77 -15.34
CA ASN A 99 14.12 18.32 -16.25
C ASN A 99 15.45 18.07 -15.51
N LEU A 100 15.84 18.99 -14.62
CA LEU A 100 17.04 18.82 -13.78
C LEU A 100 16.90 17.62 -12.84
N LYS A 101 15.71 17.40 -12.27
CA LYS A 101 15.43 16.22 -11.44
C LYS A 101 15.58 14.93 -12.25
N ALA A 102 15.03 14.88 -13.48
CA ALA A 102 15.16 13.71 -14.35
C ALA A 102 16.62 13.43 -14.72
N GLN A 103 17.40 14.47 -15.05
CA GLN A 103 18.83 14.33 -15.31
C GLN A 103 19.62 13.83 -14.09
N ALA A 104 19.26 14.28 -12.89
CA ALA A 104 19.89 13.80 -11.66
C ALA A 104 19.62 12.30 -11.44
N ILE A 105 18.40 11.84 -11.73
CA ILE A 105 18.02 10.42 -11.67
C ILE A 105 18.82 9.61 -12.69
N GLU A 106 18.90 10.03 -13.95
CA GLU A 106 19.71 9.34 -14.97
C GLU A 106 21.18 9.23 -14.55
N LYS A 107 21.76 10.31 -14.01
CA LYS A 107 23.13 10.29 -13.50
C LYS A 107 23.32 9.29 -12.35
N ALA A 108 22.35 9.20 -11.44
CA ALA A 108 22.40 8.26 -10.32
C ALA A 108 22.29 6.81 -10.77
N LEU A 109 21.39 6.52 -11.71
CA LEU A 109 21.24 5.18 -12.31
C LEU A 109 22.51 4.77 -13.06
N ALA A 110 23.12 5.69 -13.82
CA ALA A 110 24.37 5.43 -14.52
C ALA A 110 25.54 5.15 -13.56
N ALA A 111 25.68 5.97 -12.51
CA ALA A 111 26.72 5.80 -11.48
C ALA A 111 26.59 4.47 -10.72
N ASN A 112 25.37 3.95 -10.60
CA ASN A 112 25.07 2.68 -9.91
C ASN A 112 24.65 1.55 -10.87
N SER A 113 25.07 1.63 -12.14
CA SER A 113 24.61 0.74 -13.21
C SER A 113 24.81 -0.75 -12.90
N GLU A 114 25.90 -1.12 -12.24
CA GLU A 114 26.16 -2.50 -11.82
C GLU A 114 25.11 -3.03 -10.81
N LEU A 115 24.73 -2.20 -9.83
CA LEU A 115 23.73 -2.56 -8.81
C LEU A 115 22.32 -2.68 -9.42
N VAL A 116 21.95 -1.77 -10.32
CA VAL A 116 20.59 -1.74 -10.87
C VAL A 116 20.36 -2.69 -12.04
N ARG A 117 21.42 -3.20 -12.70
CA ARG A 117 21.31 -4.03 -13.92
C ARG A 117 20.44 -5.28 -13.73
N GLY A 118 20.63 -5.98 -12.60
CA GLY A 118 19.89 -7.20 -12.29
C GLY A 118 18.45 -6.96 -11.84
N ARG A 119 18.07 -5.70 -11.57
CA ARG A 119 16.80 -5.31 -10.93
C ARG A 119 16.54 -6.08 -9.63
N ASP A 120 17.61 -6.50 -8.95
CA ASP A 120 17.53 -7.05 -7.62
C ASP A 120 16.99 -5.96 -6.68
N PRO A 121 15.91 -6.20 -5.93
CA PRO A 121 15.27 -5.16 -5.17
C PRO A 121 16.12 -4.65 -4.01
N ALA A 122 17.05 -5.44 -3.45
CA ALA A 122 17.98 -4.98 -2.43
C ALA A 122 19.01 -4.04 -3.03
N HIS A 123 19.66 -4.44 -4.12
CA HIS A 123 20.65 -3.61 -4.80
C HIS A 123 20.06 -2.32 -5.37
N VAL A 124 18.83 -2.36 -5.91
CA VAL A 124 18.15 -1.16 -6.43
C VAL A 124 17.84 -0.17 -5.30
N LEU A 125 17.38 -0.68 -4.14
CA LEU A 125 17.11 0.14 -2.97
C LEU A 125 18.40 0.73 -2.37
N GLU A 126 19.49 -0.03 -2.37
CA GLU A 126 20.85 0.45 -2.01
C GLU A 126 21.37 1.49 -2.99
N ALA A 127 21.13 1.33 -4.29
CA ALA A 127 21.63 2.22 -5.32
C ALA A 127 20.97 3.61 -5.30
N VAL A 128 19.63 3.66 -5.27
CA VAL A 128 18.87 4.89 -5.53
C VAL A 128 17.66 5.10 -4.61
N GLY A 129 17.53 4.30 -3.56
CA GLY A 129 16.46 4.42 -2.57
C GLY A 129 16.70 5.52 -1.53
N GLY A 130 16.02 5.35 -0.40
CA GLY A 130 16.13 6.21 0.79
C GLY A 130 15.73 5.41 2.03
N LEU A 131 16.12 5.89 3.22
CA LEU A 131 15.85 5.19 4.49
C LEU A 131 14.35 5.04 4.74
N GLU A 132 13.56 6.06 4.42
CA GLU A 132 12.11 6.07 4.55
C GLU A 132 11.44 5.07 3.59
N LEU A 133 11.93 4.99 2.35
CA LEU A 133 11.46 4.01 1.36
C LEU A 133 11.81 2.58 1.80
N ALA A 134 13.03 2.38 2.31
CA ALA A 134 13.44 1.09 2.85
C ALA A 134 12.61 0.67 4.07
N ALA A 135 12.30 1.61 4.98
CA ALA A 135 11.39 1.35 6.08
C ALA A 135 9.98 0.98 5.59
N MET A 136 9.41 1.70 4.63
CA MET A 136 8.11 1.33 4.06
C MET A 136 8.12 -0.06 3.41
N VAL A 137 9.19 -0.42 2.68
CA VAL A 137 9.35 -1.78 2.12
C VAL A 137 9.31 -2.83 3.23
N GLY A 138 10.05 -2.62 4.32
CA GLY A 138 10.04 -3.52 5.48
C GLY A 138 8.66 -3.66 6.11
N ALA A 139 7.93 -2.55 6.26
CA ALA A 139 6.57 -2.55 6.79
C ALA A 139 5.59 -3.32 5.88
N TYR A 140 5.69 -3.14 4.55
CA TYR A 140 4.85 -3.88 3.61
C TYR A 140 5.11 -5.38 3.64
N LEU A 141 6.38 -5.79 3.64
CA LEU A 141 6.75 -7.19 3.72
C LEU A 141 6.26 -7.82 5.03
N GLU A 142 6.42 -7.13 6.15
CA GLU A 142 5.91 -7.62 7.44
C GLU A 142 4.38 -7.71 7.44
N ALA A 143 3.66 -6.66 7.03
CA ALA A 143 2.20 -6.69 6.96
C ALA A 143 1.67 -7.82 6.04
N GLY A 144 2.36 -8.08 4.93
CA GLY A 144 2.08 -9.22 4.06
C GLY A 144 2.26 -10.57 4.75
N ARG A 145 3.30 -10.75 5.58
CA ARG A 145 3.48 -11.97 6.40
C ARG A 145 2.32 -12.20 7.38
N TRP A 146 1.68 -11.12 7.83
CA TRP A 146 0.50 -11.17 8.69
C TRP A 146 -0.82 -11.21 7.91
N ARG A 147 -0.77 -11.28 6.57
CA ARG A 147 -1.94 -11.25 5.68
C ARG A 147 -2.85 -10.03 5.95
N MET A 148 -2.26 -8.92 6.36
CA MET A 148 -3.00 -7.69 6.61
C MET A 148 -3.34 -6.99 5.28
N PRO A 149 -4.56 -6.46 5.11
CA PRO A 149 -4.84 -5.50 4.06
C PRO A 149 -3.91 -4.28 4.18
N ILE A 150 -3.28 -3.90 3.08
CA ILE A 150 -2.38 -2.74 3.00
C ILE A 150 -3.01 -1.74 2.04
N VAL A 151 -3.37 -0.56 2.53
CA VAL A 151 -3.85 0.53 1.68
C VAL A 151 -2.66 1.37 1.26
N VAL A 152 -2.30 1.28 -0.02
CA VAL A 152 -1.20 2.03 -0.64
C VAL A 152 -1.67 3.44 -0.95
N ASP A 153 -0.89 4.43 -0.53
CA ASP A 153 -1.23 5.84 -0.70
C ASP A 153 -0.95 6.34 -2.13
N GLY A 154 0.01 7.24 -2.32
CA GLY A 154 0.35 7.83 -3.61
C GLY A 154 1.66 7.33 -4.20
N PHE A 155 2.32 8.19 -4.97
CA PHE A 155 3.49 7.83 -5.79
C PHE A 155 4.68 7.26 -4.99
N VAL A 156 5.06 7.90 -3.87
CA VAL A 156 6.23 7.48 -3.07
C VAL A 156 5.95 6.17 -2.31
N SER A 157 4.80 6.12 -1.64
CA SER A 157 4.27 4.92 -0.97
C SER A 157 4.15 3.74 -1.94
N GLY A 158 3.68 3.99 -3.17
CA GLY A 158 3.57 2.98 -4.21
C GLY A 158 4.90 2.56 -4.83
N ALA A 159 5.89 3.45 -4.93
CA ALA A 159 7.25 3.06 -5.33
C ALA A 159 7.87 2.06 -4.34
N ALA A 160 7.70 2.28 -3.03
CA ALA A 160 8.09 1.30 -2.02
C ALA A 160 7.30 -0.01 -2.13
N ALA A 161 6.00 0.05 -2.46
CA ALA A 161 5.19 -1.14 -2.68
C ALA A 161 5.69 -1.96 -3.88
N LEU A 162 6.10 -1.29 -4.98
CA LEU A 162 6.69 -1.94 -6.15
C LEU A 162 8.02 -2.63 -5.81
N VAL A 163 8.88 -2.01 -4.99
CA VAL A 163 10.10 -2.66 -4.49
C VAL A 163 9.76 -3.89 -3.64
N ALA A 164 8.78 -3.78 -2.74
CA ALA A 164 8.33 -4.90 -1.92
C ALA A 164 7.76 -6.05 -2.77
N LEU A 165 7.04 -5.76 -3.86
CA LEU A 165 6.58 -6.75 -4.83
C LEU A 165 7.72 -7.46 -5.57
N HIS A 166 8.85 -6.79 -5.80
CA HIS A 166 10.04 -7.46 -6.36
C HIS A 166 10.71 -8.38 -5.35
N PHE A 167 10.68 -8.04 -4.05
CA PHE A 167 11.12 -8.97 -2.99
C PHE A 167 10.16 -10.15 -2.84
N HIS A 168 8.86 -9.90 -2.92
CA HIS A 168 7.84 -10.90 -2.64
C HIS A 168 6.57 -10.66 -3.48
N PRO A 169 6.48 -11.22 -4.70
CA PRO A 169 5.35 -11.00 -5.60
C PRO A 169 3.96 -11.33 -5.00
N PRO A 170 3.77 -12.41 -4.21
CA PRO A 170 2.46 -12.72 -3.60
C PRO A 170 1.89 -11.63 -2.70
N LEU A 171 2.70 -10.65 -2.28
CA LEU A 171 2.23 -9.46 -1.57
C LEU A 171 1.12 -8.71 -2.35
N ALA A 172 1.08 -8.83 -3.68
CA ALA A 172 0.07 -8.18 -4.53
C ALA A 172 -1.37 -8.46 -4.08
N ALA A 173 -1.65 -9.65 -3.55
CA ALA A 173 -2.99 -10.04 -3.08
C ALA A 173 -3.48 -9.23 -1.87
N PHE A 174 -2.59 -8.51 -1.19
CA PHE A 174 -2.88 -7.74 0.01
C PHE A 174 -2.82 -6.23 -0.21
N LEU A 175 -2.44 -5.77 -1.41
CA LEU A 175 -2.30 -4.34 -1.73
C LEU A 175 -3.60 -3.77 -2.30
N PHE A 176 -4.16 -2.78 -1.61
CA PHE A 176 -5.31 -1.98 -2.03
C PHE A 176 -4.82 -0.58 -2.42
N TRP A 177 -4.87 -0.27 -3.71
CA TRP A 177 -4.46 1.05 -4.21
C TRP A 177 -5.53 2.09 -3.92
N SER A 178 -5.17 3.16 -3.22
CA SER A 178 -6.15 4.19 -2.82
C SER A 178 -6.56 5.11 -3.97
N HIS A 179 -5.57 5.70 -4.64
CA HIS A 179 -5.77 6.71 -5.68
C HIS A 179 -4.66 6.61 -6.73
N GLN A 180 -4.93 7.12 -7.93
CA GLN A 180 -3.86 7.43 -8.87
C GLN A 180 -3.31 8.81 -8.53
N SER A 181 -2.04 8.87 -8.12
CA SER A 181 -1.37 10.14 -7.83
C SER A 181 -1.24 10.99 -9.11
N ASP A 182 -1.30 12.31 -8.94
CA ASP A 182 -1.07 13.30 -10.01
C ASP A 182 0.42 13.45 -10.38
N GLU A 183 1.31 12.65 -9.78
CA GLU A 183 2.69 12.52 -10.24
C GLU A 183 2.78 11.86 -11.61
N LYS A 184 3.65 12.39 -12.47
CA LYS A 184 3.78 11.95 -13.87
C LYS A 184 4.02 10.45 -14.01
N GLY A 185 4.82 9.87 -13.11
CA GLY A 185 5.18 8.46 -13.12
C GLY A 185 4.12 7.51 -12.56
N ALA A 186 2.98 8.00 -12.06
CA ALA A 186 1.98 7.16 -11.41
C ALA A 186 1.41 6.10 -12.38
N SER A 187 1.21 6.44 -13.65
CA SER A 187 0.73 5.49 -14.66
C SER A 187 1.75 4.36 -14.92
N VAL A 188 3.04 4.68 -15.01
CA VAL A 188 4.12 3.71 -15.17
C VAL A 188 4.18 2.77 -13.96
N LEU A 189 4.07 3.33 -12.76
CA LEU A 189 4.03 2.56 -11.51
C LEU A 189 2.86 1.57 -11.50
N LEU A 190 1.63 2.03 -11.76
CA LEU A 190 0.45 1.17 -11.74
C LEU A 190 0.50 0.08 -12.82
N GLN A 191 1.06 0.37 -13.99
CA GLN A 191 1.30 -0.64 -15.04
C GLN A 191 2.31 -1.70 -14.60
N ALA A 192 3.39 -1.30 -13.94
CA ALA A 192 4.39 -2.22 -13.42
C ALA A 192 3.79 -3.14 -12.35
N VAL A 193 2.97 -2.60 -11.45
CA VAL A 193 2.26 -3.37 -10.43
C VAL A 193 1.26 -4.34 -11.04
N ALA A 194 0.46 -3.89 -12.02
CA ALA A 194 -0.46 -4.77 -12.74
C ALA A 194 0.27 -5.93 -13.43
N THR A 195 1.46 -5.66 -13.98
CA THR A 195 2.33 -6.70 -14.55
C THR A 195 2.78 -7.70 -13.50
N LYS A 196 3.22 -7.22 -12.32
CA LYS A 196 3.61 -8.10 -11.20
C LYS A 196 2.47 -8.96 -10.67
N ALA A 197 1.26 -8.42 -10.54
CA ALA A 197 0.11 -9.21 -10.14
C ALA A 197 -0.22 -10.29 -11.19
N LYS A 198 -0.13 -9.96 -12.48
CA LYS A 198 -0.36 -10.89 -13.58
C LYS A 198 0.68 -12.02 -13.65
N GLU A 199 1.95 -11.75 -13.33
CA GLU A 199 3.03 -12.76 -13.30
C GLU A 199 2.72 -13.94 -12.36
N ILE A 200 1.88 -13.71 -11.34
CA ILE A 200 1.51 -14.71 -10.32
C ILE A 200 0.00 -15.01 -10.29
N ASP A 201 -0.73 -14.65 -11.36
CA ASP A 201 -2.17 -14.89 -11.51
C ASP A 201 -3.04 -14.35 -10.36
N VAL A 202 -2.67 -13.19 -9.81
CA VAL A 202 -3.47 -12.47 -8.80
C VAL A 202 -4.23 -11.32 -9.47
N PRO A 203 -5.52 -11.11 -9.16
CA PRO A 203 -6.28 -9.99 -9.69
C PRO A 203 -5.65 -8.63 -9.32
N TYR A 204 -5.48 -7.77 -10.31
CA TYR A 204 -5.12 -6.37 -10.09
C TYR A 204 -6.37 -5.48 -10.13
N PHE A 205 -6.57 -4.70 -9.07
CA PHE A 205 -7.64 -3.71 -8.99
C PHE A 205 -7.06 -2.31 -9.15
N PRO A 206 -7.48 -1.53 -10.17
CA PRO A 206 -7.03 -0.15 -10.33
C PRO A 206 -7.53 0.71 -9.17
N PRO A 207 -6.82 1.80 -8.83
CA PRO A 207 -7.22 2.69 -7.75
C PRO A 207 -8.62 3.29 -8.00
N PRO A 208 -9.52 3.31 -7.00
CA PRO A 208 -10.88 3.81 -7.17
C PRO A 208 -10.98 5.34 -7.16
N LEU A 209 -10.00 6.05 -6.58
CA LEU A 209 -10.06 7.51 -6.43
C LEU A 209 -9.27 8.24 -7.52
N MET A 210 -9.96 9.10 -8.28
CA MET A 210 -9.40 10.00 -9.30
C MET A 210 -9.57 11.46 -8.87
N MET A 211 -8.74 11.89 -7.92
CA MET A 211 -8.89 13.18 -7.22
C MET A 211 -7.70 14.14 -7.41
N SER A 212 -6.79 13.86 -8.34
CA SER A 212 -5.56 14.63 -8.57
C SER A 212 -4.72 14.87 -7.30
N LEU A 213 -4.68 13.87 -6.40
CA LEU A 213 -3.93 13.96 -5.15
C LEU A 213 -2.43 13.75 -5.38
N ARG A 214 -1.61 14.50 -4.63
CA ARG A 214 -0.13 14.42 -4.67
C ARG A 214 0.55 14.88 -3.38
N LEU A 215 -0.18 14.88 -2.27
CA LEU A 215 0.35 15.32 -0.97
C LEU A 215 1.26 14.24 -0.36
N GLY A 216 0.84 12.98 -0.42
CA GLY A 216 1.50 11.89 0.29
C GLY A 216 0.96 11.74 1.71
N GLU A 217 1.84 11.43 2.65
CA GLU A 217 1.54 11.33 4.09
C GLU A 217 0.46 10.29 4.46
N GLY A 218 0.04 9.41 3.54
CA GLY A 218 -1.01 8.44 3.79
C GLY A 218 -2.42 9.00 3.61
N THR A 219 -2.55 10.21 3.07
CA THR A 219 -3.82 10.92 2.97
C THR A 219 -4.80 10.23 2.03
N GLY A 220 -4.36 9.78 0.86
CA GLY A 220 -5.17 8.97 -0.05
C GLY A 220 -5.52 7.62 0.56
N ALA A 221 -4.59 6.97 1.25
CA ALA A 221 -4.86 5.71 1.94
C ALA A 221 -5.99 5.85 2.98
N LEU A 222 -5.98 6.91 3.79
CA LEU A 222 -7.05 7.18 4.75
C LEU A 222 -8.38 7.57 4.08
N LEU A 223 -8.35 8.26 2.93
CA LEU A 223 -9.56 8.57 2.14
C LEU A 223 -10.19 7.31 1.52
N ALA A 224 -9.39 6.32 1.14
CA ALA A 224 -9.88 5.07 0.57
C ALA A 224 -10.33 4.04 1.62
N LEU A 225 -9.86 4.15 2.87
CA LEU A 225 -10.20 3.20 3.93
C LEU A 225 -11.72 3.03 4.17
N PRO A 226 -12.57 4.09 4.16
CA PRO A 226 -14.02 3.94 4.21
C PRO A 226 -14.59 3.09 3.06
N LEU A 227 -14.03 3.16 1.85
CA LEU A 227 -14.49 2.32 0.73
C LEU A 227 -14.24 0.85 0.99
N LEU A 228 -13.07 0.51 1.52
CA LEU A 228 -12.74 -0.87 1.91
C LEU A 228 -13.71 -1.36 3.02
N ARG A 229 -14.00 -0.52 4.01
CA ARG A 229 -14.99 -0.83 5.05
C ARG A 229 -16.39 -1.05 4.48
N SER A 230 -16.82 -0.21 3.54
CA SER A 230 -18.10 -0.34 2.85
C SER A 230 -18.18 -1.64 2.05
N ALA A 231 -17.11 -2.05 1.35
CA ALA A 231 -17.07 -3.33 0.65
C ALA A 231 -17.25 -4.51 1.62
N CYS A 232 -16.57 -4.47 2.78
CA CYS A 232 -16.77 -5.48 3.81
C CYS A 232 -18.19 -5.47 4.40
N ALA A 233 -18.77 -4.28 4.61
CA ALA A 233 -20.15 -4.15 5.12
C ALA A 233 -21.16 -4.73 4.11
N ILE A 234 -21.01 -4.41 2.82
CA ILE A 234 -21.81 -4.96 1.72
C ILE A 234 -21.79 -6.49 1.76
N MET A 235 -20.61 -7.11 1.88
CA MET A 235 -20.49 -8.57 1.93
C MET A 235 -21.14 -9.20 3.18
N ARG A 236 -21.17 -8.49 4.32
CA ARG A 236 -21.70 -9.02 5.58
C ARG A 236 -23.19 -8.76 5.78
N GLU A 237 -23.68 -7.65 5.26
CA GLU A 237 -24.98 -7.07 5.66
C GLU A 237 -26.00 -7.08 4.52
N MET A 238 -25.57 -7.20 3.26
CA MET A 238 -26.53 -7.35 2.16
C MET A 238 -27.20 -8.72 2.21
N VAL A 239 -28.53 -8.68 2.22
CA VAL A 239 -29.39 -9.86 2.18
C VAL A 239 -29.17 -10.60 0.86
N THR A 240 -29.00 -11.92 0.93
CA THR A 240 -28.88 -12.76 -0.26
C THR A 240 -30.21 -12.88 -1.00
N MET A 241 -30.19 -13.10 -2.31
CA MET A 241 -31.42 -13.28 -3.09
C MET A 241 -32.27 -14.44 -2.54
N ASP A 242 -31.66 -15.54 -2.12
CA ASP A 242 -32.38 -16.70 -1.57
C ASP A 242 -33.17 -16.32 -0.31
N SER A 243 -32.58 -15.53 0.60
CA SER A 243 -33.27 -15.03 1.77
C SER A 243 -34.40 -14.03 1.46
N MET A 244 -34.34 -13.31 0.34
CA MET A 244 -35.43 -12.45 -0.12
C MET A 244 -36.59 -13.26 -0.71
N VAL A 245 -36.28 -14.32 -1.47
CA VAL A 245 -37.29 -15.20 -2.09
C VAL A 245 -38.00 -16.06 -1.05
N GLU A 246 -37.32 -16.47 0.02
CA GLU A 246 -37.92 -17.24 1.14
C GLU A 246 -38.78 -16.40 2.10
N GLY A 247 -38.86 -15.08 1.94
CA GLY A 247 -39.70 -14.22 2.79
C GLY A 247 -39.26 -14.15 4.28
N LYS A 248 -38.03 -14.53 4.61
CA LYS A 248 -37.50 -14.54 5.99
C LYS A 248 -36.75 -13.23 6.33
N LYS A 249 -37.52 -12.23 6.74
CA LYS A 249 -37.25 -11.05 7.62
C LYS A 249 -36.02 -10.11 7.45
N GLU A 250 -36.42 -8.82 7.41
CA GLU A 250 -35.89 -7.57 8.02
C GLU A 250 -34.38 -7.26 8.07
N CYS A 251 -34.00 -6.20 7.34
CA CYS A 251 -32.74 -5.47 7.51
C CYS A 251 -32.59 -5.01 8.98
N ARG A 252 -31.50 -5.41 9.64
CA ARG A 252 -31.09 -4.78 10.90
C ARG A 252 -30.64 -3.35 10.60
N GLY A 253 -31.41 -2.39 11.08
CA GLY A 253 -31.00 -0.99 11.11
C GLY A 253 -29.77 -0.81 11.99
N ILE A 254 -29.00 0.23 11.70
CA ILE A 254 -27.81 0.62 12.46
C ILE A 254 -28.28 1.04 13.86
N ASP A 255 -27.97 0.22 14.86
CA ASP A 255 -28.11 0.61 16.27
C ASP A 255 -27.05 1.69 16.57
N SER A 256 -27.48 2.95 16.64
CA SER A 256 -26.70 4.01 17.23
C SER A 256 -26.75 3.85 18.76
N GLU A 257 -25.76 3.17 19.33
CA GLU A 257 -25.52 3.19 20.76
C GLU A 257 -24.98 4.56 21.19
N THR A 258 -25.89 5.48 21.49
CA THR A 258 -25.74 6.43 22.60
C THR A 258 -27.07 6.48 23.35
N GLY A 259 -27.08 5.86 24.52
CA GLY A 259 -28.29 5.68 25.31
C GLY A 259 -28.89 6.98 25.82
N SER A 260 -30.22 7.04 25.86
CA SER A 260 -30.91 7.33 27.12
C SER A 260 -32.30 6.70 27.08
N ASN A 261 -32.57 5.95 28.14
CA ASN A 261 -33.78 5.23 28.45
C ASN A 261 -34.86 6.25 28.87
N GLN A 262 -35.99 6.35 28.18
CA GLN A 262 -37.23 6.91 28.73
C GLN A 262 -38.48 6.55 27.89
N ASP A 263 -39.42 5.90 28.56
CA ASP A 263 -40.87 5.90 28.37
C ASP A 263 -41.49 5.45 27.04
N LYS A 264 -41.71 4.13 26.92
CA LYS A 264 -42.84 3.61 26.14
C LYS A 264 -44.13 3.75 26.94
N LYS A 265 -44.85 4.86 26.71
CA LYS A 265 -46.28 4.94 27.04
C LYS A 265 -47.08 4.29 25.92
N GLU A 266 -47.78 3.22 26.25
CA GLU A 266 -48.82 2.62 25.43
C GLU A 266 -49.91 3.67 25.16
N LEU A 267 -50.23 3.90 23.88
CA LEU A 267 -51.44 4.58 23.46
C LEU A 267 -52.31 3.54 22.75
N GLY A 268 -53.26 2.99 23.51
CA GLY A 268 -54.39 2.24 22.98
C GLY A 268 -55.35 3.16 22.20
N PRO A 269 -56.27 2.58 21.41
CA PRO A 269 -56.99 3.32 20.38
C PRO A 269 -58.16 4.10 20.95
N LYS A 270 -58.21 5.41 20.66
CA LYS A 270 -59.42 6.21 20.44
C LYS A 270 -59.13 7.35 19.47
#